data_AF-A0A1Y2UYH2-F1
#
_entry.id   AF-A0A1Y2UYH2-F1
#
_cell.length_a   1.000
_cell.length_b   1.000
_cell.length_c   1.000
_cell.angle_alpha   90.00
_cell.angle_beta   90.00
_cell.angle_gamma   90.00
#
_symmetry.space_group_name_H-M   'P 1'
#
loop_
_entity.id
_entity.type
_entity.pdbx_description
1 polymer ?
#
loop_
_entity_poly.entity_id
_entity_poly.type
_entity_poly.pdbx_seq_one_letter_code
_entity_poly.pdbx_strand_id
1 'polypeptide(L)'
;MVNLGLARITALLKQTPQTWKAIHVAGTNGKGSICAYLTAMLRANQISCGRFTSPHLIDPRDCITINDSVISENKFKHFEDLVKRRNEEQNLGASEFELLTATAFEIFESEKVEVGIIEVGLGGALDATNALKHKLVTVIAKIGLDHQSFLGNTLEEIALQKAGIMRKGVPCVVDGSNPKSVLDALKKHADETGSDIHFTDPESDALVRELRNSLEPHQCQNLACAHEAFQLAYPQHASATEVLASAARNMVWPGRLQWLSIENITGRKERVLLDGAHNPQSAEVLSSFVQKHLRSGGKPVRWVLAATQGKDVSEMFKMLLRDGDSIATVQFGPVDQMPWVKATNSAILLDSVGKCGITISSQFDASTDVRSALDKVRGPENRMLSKQPEHLIIVCCHGIWHGGPARGHDENEWLIAEFQKGETPTFIEHIKAGLHVLKGDNKSILMFSGGPTRRETRLSEARSYANLAHANAYFGIIPEVDAVQRVSCEERALDSYYNVLFSLIKFWYDYDTWPRKLTIVSHAFKKERLVDCHCGAIGFPLDRVDFVGIDPPGMIHGTNEAAIKGIAEAVTQWKDDPHGKGELLSGKRKKRNPWGISQTLFINEEDRVRSGVQSTIVGEGQEYLIEGARQPWSQY
;
A
#
# COMPACT_ATOMS: atom_id res chain seq x y z
N MET A 1 25.84 2.58 -3.38
CA MET A 1 26.10 3.47 -2.23
C MET A 1 25.97 4.90 -2.72
N VAL A 2 25.17 5.76 -2.07
CA VAL A 2 24.98 7.15 -2.51
C VAL A 2 26.27 7.92 -2.26
N ASN A 3 26.84 8.51 -3.30
CA ASN A 3 28.05 9.32 -3.21
C ASN A 3 27.66 10.81 -3.28
N LEU A 4 27.69 11.50 -2.13
CA LEU A 4 27.31 12.91 -2.03
C LEU A 4 28.34 13.81 -2.74
N GLY A 5 27.87 14.81 -3.47
CA GLY A 5 28.74 15.76 -4.15
C GLY A 5 28.00 16.58 -5.21
N LEU A 6 28.51 17.79 -5.50
CA LEU A 6 27.86 18.71 -6.43
C LEU A 6 28.36 18.60 -7.88
N ALA A 7 29.42 17.84 -8.14
CA ALA A 7 30.08 17.82 -9.45
C ALA A 7 29.15 17.30 -10.57
N ARG A 8 28.44 16.19 -10.34
CA ARG A 8 27.55 15.57 -11.33
C ARG A 8 26.34 16.46 -11.63
N ILE A 9 25.65 16.92 -10.59
CA ILE A 9 24.51 17.84 -10.77
C ILE A 9 24.92 19.16 -11.43
N THR A 10 26.10 19.71 -11.10
CA THR A 10 26.62 20.92 -11.76
C THR A 10 26.89 20.67 -13.24
N ALA A 11 27.41 19.50 -13.60
CA ALA A 11 27.61 19.12 -15.00
C ALA A 11 26.28 18.96 -15.76
N LEU A 12 25.27 18.32 -15.15
CA LEU A 12 23.93 18.23 -15.71
C LEU A 12 23.34 19.63 -15.98
N LEU A 13 23.39 20.52 -14.98
CA LEU A 13 22.81 21.86 -15.03
C LEU A 13 23.64 22.89 -15.83
N LYS A 14 24.76 22.48 -16.46
CA LYS A 14 25.65 23.40 -17.18
C LYS A 14 24.93 24.24 -18.24
N GLN A 15 23.90 23.67 -18.87
CA GLN A 15 23.10 24.32 -19.91
C GLN A 15 21.84 25.01 -19.37
N THR A 16 21.54 24.85 -18.08
CA THR A 16 20.37 25.43 -17.42
C THR A 16 20.76 26.78 -16.80
N PRO A 17 20.25 27.92 -17.33
CA PRO A 17 20.61 29.24 -16.81
C PRO A 17 20.26 29.43 -15.34
N GLN A 18 19.09 28.92 -14.90
CA GLN A 18 18.48 29.19 -13.60
C GLN A 18 18.17 30.70 -13.44
N THR A 19 17.40 31.27 -14.38
CA THR A 19 17.01 32.70 -14.35
C THR A 19 16.04 33.04 -13.22
N TRP A 20 15.42 32.02 -12.63
CA TRP A 20 14.51 32.10 -11.49
C TRP A 20 15.28 32.16 -10.15
N LYS A 21 14.59 32.63 -9.11
CA LYS A 21 15.12 32.76 -7.75
C LYS A 21 14.64 31.63 -6.85
N ALA A 22 15.32 31.31 -5.76
CA ALA A 22 14.94 30.16 -4.92
C ALA A 22 14.68 30.50 -3.44
N ILE A 23 13.64 29.90 -2.88
CA ILE A 23 13.51 29.69 -1.43
C ILE A 23 13.89 28.23 -1.17
N HIS A 24 14.96 28.03 -0.41
CA HIS A 24 15.59 26.72 -0.25
C HIS A 24 15.37 26.17 1.16
N VAL A 25 14.69 25.04 1.29
CA VAL A 25 14.19 24.50 2.56
C VAL A 25 14.90 23.19 2.93
N ALA A 26 15.67 23.22 4.01
CA ALA A 26 16.26 22.04 4.65
C ALA A 26 15.58 21.76 6.00
N GLY A 27 15.88 20.60 6.58
CA GLY A 27 15.26 20.14 7.83
C GLY A 27 15.15 18.63 7.90
N THR A 28 14.80 18.10 9.07
CA THR A 28 14.42 16.69 9.22
C THR A 28 12.92 16.54 8.96
N ASN A 29 12.09 17.27 9.71
CA ASN A 29 10.64 17.25 9.60
C ASN A 29 10.10 18.62 9.16
N GLY A 30 8.91 18.67 8.54
CA GLY A 30 8.21 19.92 8.20
C GLY A 30 8.56 20.57 6.87
N LYS A 31 9.64 20.15 6.19
CA LYS A 31 10.10 20.71 4.90
C LYS A 31 8.97 20.83 3.84
N GLY A 32 8.34 19.71 3.48
CA GLY A 32 7.23 19.71 2.52
C GLY A 32 6.05 20.60 2.91
N SER A 33 5.68 20.65 4.21
CA SER A 33 4.62 21.54 4.70
C SER A 33 5.00 23.02 4.58
N ILE A 34 6.25 23.39 4.90
CA ILE A 34 6.76 24.75 4.70
C ILE A 34 6.73 25.11 3.21
N CYS A 35 7.19 24.20 2.33
CA CYS A 35 7.14 24.40 0.89
C CYS A 35 5.70 24.62 0.39
N ALA A 36 4.74 23.87 0.91
CA ALA A 36 3.32 23.99 0.54
C ALA A 36 2.70 25.30 1.04
N TYR A 37 3.01 25.74 2.28
CA TYR A 37 2.58 27.05 2.77
C TYR A 37 3.16 28.19 1.93
N LEU A 38 4.45 28.14 1.59
CA LEU A 38 5.08 29.11 0.70
C LEU A 38 4.39 29.15 -0.67
N THR A 39 4.11 28.00 -1.27
CA THR A 39 3.36 27.92 -2.54
C THR A 39 2.00 28.59 -2.42
N ALA A 40 1.24 28.31 -1.34
CA ALA A 40 -0.07 28.91 -1.12
C ALA A 40 0.00 30.44 -0.99
N MET A 41 0.97 30.96 -0.23
CA MET A 41 1.17 32.40 -0.05
C MET A 41 1.59 33.09 -1.36
N LEU A 42 2.51 32.50 -2.12
CA LEU A 42 2.97 33.04 -3.40
C LEU A 42 1.83 33.08 -4.43
N ARG A 43 1.02 32.02 -4.50
CA ARG A 43 -0.17 31.98 -5.37
C ARG A 43 -1.21 33.03 -4.99
N ALA A 44 -1.45 33.22 -3.69
CA ALA A 44 -2.37 34.26 -3.21
C ALA A 44 -1.90 35.67 -3.58
N ASN A 45 -0.59 35.85 -3.79
CA ASN A 45 0.02 37.11 -4.24
C ASN A 45 0.30 37.14 -5.76
N GLN A 46 -0.23 36.18 -6.53
CA GLN A 46 -0.08 36.10 -7.98
C GLN A 46 1.38 36.00 -8.45
N ILE A 47 2.26 35.48 -7.59
CA ILE A 47 3.68 35.26 -7.90
C ILE A 47 3.82 33.87 -8.52
N SER A 48 4.36 33.82 -9.74
CA SER A 48 4.55 32.56 -10.45
C SER A 48 5.63 31.72 -9.75
N CYS A 49 5.28 30.52 -9.31
CA CYS A 49 6.20 29.66 -8.57
C CYS A 49 6.25 28.23 -9.08
N GLY A 50 7.45 27.65 -9.04
CA GLY A 50 7.67 26.21 -9.13
C GLY A 50 7.91 25.64 -7.73
N ARG A 51 7.45 24.42 -7.44
CA ARG A 51 7.80 23.71 -6.20
C ARG A 51 8.42 22.36 -6.54
N PHE A 52 9.59 22.10 -5.95
CA PHE A 52 10.29 20.82 -6.00
C PHE A 52 10.35 20.21 -4.60
N THR A 53 9.71 19.05 -4.43
CA THR A 53 9.59 18.32 -3.15
C THR A 53 9.95 16.85 -3.32
N SER A 54 10.39 16.18 -2.27
CA SER A 54 10.74 14.75 -2.31
C SER A 54 10.54 14.03 -0.98
N PRO A 55 10.32 12.70 -0.98
CA PRO A 55 10.04 11.84 -2.15
C PRO A 55 8.64 12.09 -2.73
N HIS A 56 8.33 11.48 -3.87
CA HIS A 56 6.97 11.51 -4.44
C HIS A 56 5.99 10.68 -3.59
N LEU A 57 4.69 10.96 -3.71
CA LEU A 57 3.65 10.17 -3.05
C LEU A 57 3.12 9.04 -3.95
N ILE A 58 2.84 9.33 -5.23
CA ILE A 58 2.30 8.34 -6.18
C ILE A 58 3.24 8.17 -7.38
N ASP A 59 3.57 9.27 -8.06
CA ASP A 59 4.36 9.28 -9.30
C ASP A 59 5.56 10.23 -9.14
N PRO A 60 6.76 9.90 -9.65
CA PRO A 60 7.92 10.80 -9.63
C PRO A 60 7.64 12.25 -10.06
N ARG A 61 6.70 12.49 -10.98
CA ARG A 61 6.32 13.85 -11.40
C ARG A 61 5.60 14.66 -10.33
N ASP A 62 5.02 14.01 -9.31
CA ASP A 62 4.38 14.67 -8.15
C ASP A 62 5.37 15.56 -7.39
N CYS A 63 6.67 15.26 -7.51
CA CYS A 63 7.74 16.07 -6.97
C CYS A 63 7.80 17.49 -7.57
N ILE A 64 7.23 17.72 -8.76
CA ILE A 64 7.40 18.95 -9.53
C ILE A 64 6.03 19.56 -9.84
N THR A 65 5.79 20.75 -9.29
CA THR A 65 4.56 21.50 -9.56
C THR A 65 4.86 22.91 -10.05
N ILE A 66 3.96 23.45 -10.87
CA ILE A 66 3.96 24.84 -11.35
C ILE A 66 2.66 25.47 -10.91
N ASN A 67 2.74 26.52 -10.11
CA ASN A 67 1.58 27.19 -9.50
C ASN A 67 0.64 26.17 -8.83
N ASP A 68 1.24 25.20 -8.11
CA ASP A 68 0.58 24.12 -7.38
C ASP A 68 -0.17 23.08 -8.24
N SER A 69 0.06 23.10 -9.56
CA SER A 69 -0.40 22.05 -10.47
C SER A 69 0.76 21.12 -10.81
N VAL A 70 0.57 19.82 -10.62
CA VAL A 70 1.56 18.79 -11.02
C VAL A 70 1.85 18.91 -12.50
N ILE A 71 3.13 18.84 -12.87
CA ILE A 71 3.55 18.94 -14.26
C ILE A 71 2.93 17.81 -15.10
N SER A 72 2.59 18.11 -16.37
CA SER A 72 2.03 17.10 -17.27
C SER A 72 3.05 16.00 -17.56
N GLU A 73 2.57 14.77 -17.70
CA GLU A 73 3.42 13.60 -17.96
C GLU A 73 4.31 13.78 -19.20
N ASN A 74 3.77 14.36 -20.28
CA ASN A 74 4.52 14.64 -21.50
C ASN A 74 5.68 15.63 -21.28
N LYS A 75 5.44 16.71 -20.50
CA LYS A 75 6.51 17.68 -20.18
C LYS A 75 7.54 17.04 -19.25
N PHE A 76 7.11 16.31 -18.23
CA PHE A 76 8.01 15.59 -17.34
C PHE A 76 8.94 14.66 -18.11
N LYS A 77 8.38 13.74 -18.90
CA LYS A 77 9.14 12.78 -19.73
C LYS A 77 10.09 13.50 -20.69
N HIS A 78 9.63 14.56 -21.35
CA HIS A 78 10.48 15.32 -22.26
C HIS A 78 11.76 15.84 -21.59
N PHE A 79 11.65 16.52 -20.45
CA PHE A 79 12.82 17.05 -19.75
C PHE A 79 13.62 15.95 -19.04
N GLU A 80 12.96 14.91 -18.54
CA GLU A 80 13.62 13.74 -17.97
C GLU A 80 14.52 13.06 -19.00
N ASP A 81 14.03 12.85 -20.23
CA ASP A 81 14.80 12.24 -21.33
C ASP A 81 16.00 13.11 -21.73
N LEU A 82 15.85 14.44 -21.74
CA LEU A 82 16.97 15.36 -22.03
C LEU A 82 18.06 15.30 -20.96
N VAL A 83 17.67 15.19 -19.69
CA VAL A 83 18.61 15.05 -18.56
C VAL A 83 19.29 13.68 -18.60
N LYS A 84 18.52 12.59 -18.80
CA LYS A 84 19.04 11.21 -18.89
C LYS A 84 20.02 11.06 -20.06
N ARG A 85 19.68 11.60 -21.24
CA ARG A 85 20.57 11.59 -22.40
C ARG A 85 21.89 12.30 -22.11
N ARG A 86 21.87 13.47 -21.47
CA ARG A 86 23.11 14.17 -21.09
C ARG A 86 23.93 13.39 -20.06
N ASN A 87 23.26 12.74 -19.09
CA ASN A 87 23.93 11.89 -18.11
C ASN A 87 24.69 10.74 -18.80
N GLU A 88 24.08 10.12 -19.81
CA GLU A 88 24.66 9.05 -20.62
C GLU A 88 25.79 9.55 -21.53
N GLU A 89 25.55 10.59 -22.33
CA GLU A 89 26.51 11.16 -23.28
C GLU A 89 27.80 11.65 -22.59
N GLN A 90 27.68 12.16 -21.36
CA GLN A 90 28.81 12.64 -20.57
C GLN A 90 29.34 11.62 -19.57
N ASN A 91 28.75 10.41 -19.51
CA ASN A 91 29.11 9.33 -18.58
C ASN A 91 29.23 9.82 -17.12
N LEU A 92 28.27 10.62 -16.65
CA LEU A 92 28.35 11.27 -15.34
C LEU A 92 28.02 10.30 -14.19
N GLY A 93 27.20 9.28 -14.44
CA GLY A 93 26.74 8.35 -13.41
C GLY A 93 25.93 9.04 -12.32
N ALA A 94 25.09 10.02 -12.70
CA ALA A 94 24.22 10.74 -11.77
C ALA A 94 23.18 9.79 -11.13
N SER A 95 22.87 10.04 -9.87
CA SER A 95 21.82 9.35 -9.12
C SER A 95 20.42 9.81 -9.56
N GLU A 96 19.41 8.98 -9.31
CA GLU A 96 18.00 9.32 -9.61
C GLU A 96 17.58 10.68 -9.01
N PHE A 97 18.05 11.01 -7.80
CA PHE A 97 17.76 12.31 -7.18
C PHE A 97 18.42 13.48 -7.91
N GLU A 98 19.66 13.31 -8.41
CA GLU A 98 20.34 14.33 -9.21
C GLU A 98 19.64 14.51 -10.58
N LEU A 99 19.21 13.41 -11.21
CA LEU A 99 18.45 13.46 -12.45
C LEU A 99 17.13 14.21 -12.24
N LEU A 100 16.35 13.83 -11.23
CA LEU A 100 15.09 14.47 -10.91
C LEU A 100 15.25 15.96 -10.55
N THR A 101 16.30 16.32 -9.80
CA THR A 101 16.63 17.72 -9.48
C THR A 101 16.93 18.52 -10.76
N ALA A 102 17.74 17.97 -11.66
CA ALA A 102 18.04 18.62 -12.93
C ALA A 102 16.79 18.78 -13.80
N THR A 103 15.93 17.75 -13.86
CA THR A 103 14.64 17.80 -14.56
C THR A 103 13.74 18.90 -14.01
N ALA A 104 13.63 19.04 -12.69
CA ALA A 104 12.86 20.12 -12.07
C ALA A 104 13.38 21.51 -12.46
N PHE A 105 14.70 21.70 -12.44
CA PHE A 105 15.31 23.00 -12.74
C PHE A 105 15.12 23.40 -14.21
N GLU A 106 15.17 22.44 -15.13
CA GLU A 106 14.88 22.71 -16.55
C GLU A 106 13.41 23.01 -16.81
N ILE A 107 12.51 22.31 -16.12
CA ILE A 107 11.08 22.62 -16.17
C ILE A 107 10.85 24.05 -15.63
N PHE A 108 11.44 24.42 -14.50
CA PHE A 108 11.27 25.77 -13.93
C PHE A 108 11.81 26.86 -14.87
N GLU A 109 12.94 26.63 -15.51
CA GLU A 109 13.48 27.52 -16.53
C GLU A 109 12.54 27.63 -17.74
N SER A 110 12.07 26.50 -18.27
CA SER A 110 11.17 26.45 -19.43
C SER A 110 9.83 27.12 -19.15
N GLU A 111 9.26 26.90 -17.98
CA GLU A 111 7.99 27.49 -17.54
C GLU A 111 8.15 28.95 -17.07
N LYS A 112 9.39 29.47 -17.04
CA LYS A 112 9.72 30.85 -16.65
C LYS A 112 9.09 31.21 -15.31
N VAL A 113 9.22 30.32 -14.33
CA VAL A 113 8.75 30.62 -12.96
C VAL A 113 9.57 31.77 -12.39
N GLU A 114 8.97 32.59 -11.54
CA GLU A 114 9.70 33.68 -10.89
C GLU A 114 10.55 33.15 -9.73
N VAL A 115 9.95 32.24 -8.96
CA VAL A 115 10.57 31.63 -7.78
C VAL A 115 10.37 30.12 -7.73
N GLY A 116 11.44 29.39 -7.42
CA GLY A 116 11.41 27.98 -7.10
C GLY A 116 11.44 27.76 -5.58
N ILE A 117 10.53 26.94 -5.08
CA ILE A 117 10.49 26.51 -3.68
C ILE A 117 11.10 25.11 -3.65
N ILE A 118 12.31 25.00 -3.14
CA ILE A 118 13.18 23.84 -3.34
C ILE A 118 13.41 23.14 -2.00
N GLU A 119 12.88 21.94 -1.86
CA GLU A 119 13.14 21.06 -0.72
C GLU A 119 14.46 20.30 -0.90
N VAL A 120 15.31 20.33 0.12
CA VAL A 120 16.51 19.49 0.19
C VAL A 120 16.12 18.02 0.33
N GLY A 121 16.76 17.15 -0.45
CA GLY A 121 16.61 15.70 -0.34
C GLY A 121 17.29 15.14 0.91
N LEU A 122 18.62 15.18 0.94
CA LEU A 122 19.44 14.64 2.04
C LEU A 122 20.58 15.59 2.43
N GLY A 123 20.65 15.91 3.72
CA GLY A 123 21.70 16.77 4.26
C GLY A 123 21.45 18.23 3.94
N GLY A 124 22.30 18.83 3.11
CA GLY A 124 22.22 20.24 2.71
C GLY A 124 23.45 20.68 1.92
N ALA A 125 24.63 20.68 2.53
CA ALA A 125 25.88 21.15 1.91
C ALA A 125 26.19 20.49 0.56
N LEU A 126 26.05 19.17 0.48
CA LEU A 126 26.35 18.34 -0.70
C LEU A 126 25.10 17.78 -1.38
N ASP A 127 23.92 18.29 -1.02
CA ASP A 127 22.67 17.89 -1.67
C ASP A 127 22.59 18.45 -3.10
N ALA A 128 22.02 17.70 -4.03
CA ALA A 128 21.92 18.09 -5.43
C ALA A 128 21.25 19.47 -5.62
N THR A 129 20.26 19.78 -4.79
CA THR A 129 19.56 21.07 -4.81
C THR A 129 20.44 22.25 -4.41
N ASN A 130 21.60 22.03 -3.77
CA ASN A 130 22.53 23.08 -3.42
C ASN A 130 23.33 23.65 -4.62
N ALA A 131 23.10 23.12 -5.83
CA ALA A 131 23.56 23.67 -7.10
C ALA A 131 22.80 24.94 -7.55
N LEU A 132 21.84 25.41 -6.75
CA LEU A 132 21.11 26.67 -6.96
C LEU A 132 22.05 27.89 -7.04
N LYS A 133 21.84 28.72 -8.06
CA LYS A 133 22.61 29.97 -8.27
C LYS A 133 22.07 31.16 -7.48
N HIS A 134 20.75 31.33 -7.41
CA HIS A 134 20.13 32.53 -6.83
C HIS A 134 19.17 32.17 -5.70
N LYS A 135 19.62 32.28 -4.45
CA LYS A 135 18.77 32.06 -3.27
C LYS A 135 18.30 33.41 -2.71
N LEU A 136 16.99 33.55 -2.53
CA LEU A 136 16.38 34.67 -1.81
C LEU A 136 16.43 34.46 -0.32
N VAL A 137 16.03 33.26 0.12
CA VAL A 137 15.92 32.88 1.52
C VAL A 137 16.27 31.41 1.65
N THR A 138 16.92 31.05 2.75
CA THR A 138 17.09 29.65 3.16
C THR A 138 16.25 29.39 4.40
N VAL A 139 15.74 28.17 4.55
CA VAL A 139 14.91 27.78 5.70
C VAL A 139 15.46 26.49 6.30
N ILE A 140 15.69 26.47 7.61
CA ILE A 140 16.02 25.27 8.38
C ILE A 140 14.83 24.94 9.28
N ALA A 141 14.04 23.95 8.85
CA ALA A 141 12.91 23.43 9.61
C ALA A 141 13.37 22.62 10.83
N LYS A 142 12.45 21.92 11.48
CA LYS A 142 12.73 21.08 12.65
C LYS A 142 13.87 20.09 12.40
N ILE A 143 14.84 20.08 13.31
CA ILE A 143 15.98 19.16 13.33
C ILE A 143 15.66 17.96 14.22
N GLY A 144 15.97 16.78 13.69
CA GLY A 144 15.80 15.51 14.37
C GLY A 144 16.82 14.49 13.90
N LEU A 145 16.99 13.44 14.70
CA LEU A 145 17.82 12.29 14.37
C LEU A 145 17.18 11.54 13.20
N ASP A 146 17.84 11.60 12.05
CA ASP A 146 17.48 10.88 10.83
C ASP A 146 18.71 10.75 9.94
N HIS A 147 18.77 9.68 9.13
CA HIS A 147 19.90 9.40 8.23
C HIS A 147 21.29 9.48 8.89
N GLN A 148 21.41 8.97 10.12
CA GLN A 148 22.62 9.10 10.96
C GLN A 148 23.89 8.57 10.28
N SER A 149 23.76 7.54 9.45
CA SER A 149 24.88 6.98 8.67
C SER A 149 25.50 7.96 7.67
N PHE A 150 24.79 9.03 7.30
CA PHE A 150 25.24 10.05 6.35
C PHE A 150 25.47 11.41 7.00
N LEU A 151 24.67 11.79 8.00
CA LEU A 151 24.60 13.16 8.50
C LEU A 151 25.25 13.38 9.86
N GLY A 152 25.55 12.31 10.61
CA GLY A 152 26.09 12.38 11.96
C GLY A 152 25.18 11.74 13.00
N ASN A 153 25.68 11.58 14.22
CA ASN A 153 25.01 10.89 15.32
C ASN A 153 24.39 11.85 16.34
N THR A 154 24.62 13.15 16.20
CA THR A 154 24.10 14.19 17.09
C THR A 154 23.20 15.18 16.33
N LEU A 155 22.33 15.88 17.05
CA LEU A 155 21.45 16.88 16.43
C LEU A 155 22.26 18.05 15.86
N GLU A 156 23.37 18.41 16.50
CA GLU A 156 24.28 19.47 16.11
C GLU A 156 25.01 19.15 14.80
N GLU A 157 25.53 17.92 14.66
CA GLU A 157 26.15 17.47 13.40
C GLU A 157 25.15 17.51 12.24
N ILE A 158 23.95 16.99 12.48
CA ILE A 158 22.86 16.99 11.49
C ILE A 158 22.45 18.42 11.14
N ALA A 159 22.37 19.31 12.13
CA ALA A 159 22.05 20.72 11.93
C ALA A 159 23.11 21.41 11.06
N LEU A 160 24.41 21.18 11.33
CA LEU A 160 25.50 21.75 10.54
C LEU A 160 25.49 21.27 9.08
N GLN A 161 25.19 19.99 8.83
CA GLN A 161 25.03 19.49 7.46
C GLN A 161 23.90 20.20 6.71
N LYS A 162 22.77 20.43 7.38
CA LYS A 162 21.61 21.13 6.82
C LYS A 162 21.89 22.62 6.63
N ALA A 163 22.62 23.23 7.57
CA ALA A 163 23.04 24.63 7.50
C ALA A 163 23.93 24.94 6.30
N GLY A 164 24.54 23.93 5.68
CA GLY A 164 25.31 24.08 4.44
C GLY A 164 24.54 24.61 3.23
N ILE A 165 23.22 24.79 3.33
CA ILE A 165 22.45 25.55 2.34
C ILE A 165 22.57 27.07 2.50
N MET A 166 23.01 27.57 3.66
CA MET A 166 23.21 28.99 3.93
C MET A 166 24.20 29.60 2.92
N ARG A 167 24.01 30.88 2.61
CA ARG A 167 24.85 31.64 1.68
C ARG A 167 25.09 33.04 2.25
N LYS A 168 26.27 33.58 2.00
CA LYS A 168 26.64 34.94 2.40
C LYS A 168 25.63 35.96 1.84
N GLY A 169 25.11 36.83 2.71
CA GLY A 169 24.15 37.88 2.35
C GLY A 169 22.74 37.36 2.02
N VAL A 170 22.47 36.07 2.19
CA VAL A 170 21.13 35.48 2.04
C VAL A 170 20.59 35.20 3.44
N PRO A 171 19.40 35.69 3.82
CA PRO A 171 18.82 35.41 5.13
C PRO A 171 18.45 33.93 5.29
N CYS A 172 18.48 33.46 6.52
CA CYS A 172 18.14 32.11 6.92
C CYS A 172 17.08 32.12 8.02
N VAL A 173 15.90 31.57 7.72
CA VAL A 173 14.83 31.36 8.70
C VAL A 173 15.02 30.00 9.36
N VAL A 174 14.92 29.95 10.68
CA VAL A 174 15.10 28.73 11.46
C VAL A 174 13.89 28.53 12.39
N ASP A 175 13.38 27.30 12.44
CA ASP A 175 12.39 26.89 13.43
C ASP A 175 12.95 27.10 14.84
N GLY A 176 12.43 28.11 15.54
CA GLY A 176 12.88 28.51 16.86
C GLY A 176 12.56 27.50 17.97
N SER A 177 11.76 26.46 17.68
CA SER A 177 11.47 25.38 18.61
C SER A 177 12.59 24.33 18.68
N ASN A 178 13.63 24.43 17.85
CA ASN A 178 14.78 23.54 17.92
C ASN A 178 15.49 23.65 19.28
N PRO A 179 16.15 22.58 19.77
CA PRO A 179 16.90 22.62 21.01
C PRO A 179 17.95 23.74 21.01
N LYS A 180 18.21 24.33 22.18
CA LYS A 180 19.16 25.45 22.30
C LYS A 180 20.53 25.15 21.69
N SER A 181 21.06 23.94 21.88
CA SER A 181 22.36 23.53 21.30
C SER A 181 22.37 23.55 19.78
N VAL A 182 21.25 23.17 19.14
CA VAL A 182 21.05 23.26 17.68
C VAL A 182 20.97 24.72 17.25
N LEU A 183 20.18 25.55 17.95
CA LEU A 183 20.06 26.98 17.63
C LEU A 183 21.41 27.70 17.72
N ASP A 184 22.19 27.43 18.78
CA ASP A 184 23.52 28.00 18.98
C ASP A 184 24.50 27.55 17.89
N ALA A 185 24.47 26.28 17.48
CA ALA A 185 25.30 25.74 16.39
C ALA A 185 24.95 26.39 15.04
N LEU A 186 23.65 26.54 14.73
CA LEU A 186 23.17 27.19 13.52
C LEU A 186 23.55 28.68 13.49
N LYS A 187 23.41 29.38 14.62
CA LYS A 187 23.81 30.79 14.74
C LYS A 187 25.29 30.98 14.47
N LYS A 188 26.14 30.17 15.11
CA LYS A 188 27.59 30.22 14.88
C LYS A 188 27.95 29.99 13.41
N HIS A 189 27.31 29.01 12.77
CA HIS A 189 27.54 28.74 11.34
C HIS A 189 27.05 29.88 10.43
N ALA A 190 25.93 30.51 10.78
CA ALA A 190 25.40 31.67 10.07
C ALA A 190 26.36 32.86 10.16
N ASP A 191 26.93 33.14 11.35
CA ASP A 191 27.95 34.16 11.57
C ASP A 191 29.21 33.91 10.70
N GLU A 192 29.69 32.66 10.66
CA GLU A 192 30.83 32.24 9.84
C GLU A 192 30.57 32.37 8.33
N THR A 193 29.34 32.09 7.90
CA THR A 193 28.92 32.15 6.49
C THR A 193 28.53 33.58 6.07
N GLY A 194 28.27 34.48 7.02
CA GLY A 194 27.72 35.81 6.79
C GLY A 194 26.25 35.78 6.33
N SER A 195 25.46 34.85 6.87
CA SER A 195 24.01 34.73 6.66
C SER A 195 23.27 35.35 7.84
N ASP A 196 22.23 36.14 7.57
CA ASP A 196 21.41 36.76 8.62
C ASP A 196 20.35 35.78 9.12
N ILE A 197 20.38 35.43 10.41
CA ILE A 197 19.56 34.33 10.97
C ILE A 197 18.31 34.86 11.69
N HIS A 198 17.15 34.28 11.36
CA HIS A 198 15.84 34.65 11.89
C HIS A 198 15.20 33.45 12.58
N PHE A 199 15.08 33.50 13.91
CA PHE A 199 14.41 32.45 14.68
C PHE A 199 12.92 32.74 14.80
N THR A 200 12.09 31.78 14.41
CA THR A 200 10.64 31.96 14.44
C THR A 200 10.03 31.63 15.80
N ASP A 201 9.05 32.42 16.21
CA ASP A 201 8.19 32.15 17.36
C ASP A 201 6.71 32.24 16.94
N PRO A 202 6.00 31.09 16.89
CA PRO A 202 4.56 31.03 16.58
C PRO A 202 3.67 31.97 17.41
N GLU A 203 4.04 32.30 18.65
CA GLU A 203 3.24 33.17 19.51
C GLU A 203 3.41 34.66 19.16
N SER A 204 4.49 35.02 18.47
CA SER A 204 4.74 36.39 18.00
C SER A 204 4.13 36.67 16.62
N ASP A 205 3.82 35.64 15.85
CA ASP A 205 3.35 35.74 14.47
C ASP A 205 1.82 35.92 14.40
N ALA A 206 1.37 37.03 13.83
CA ALA A 206 -0.05 37.38 13.72
C ALA A 206 -0.87 36.37 12.87
N LEU A 207 -0.29 35.88 11.78
CA LEU A 207 -0.92 34.90 10.89
C LEU A 207 -1.09 33.56 11.61
N VAL A 208 -0.04 33.12 12.30
CA VAL A 208 -0.06 31.86 13.06
C VAL A 208 -1.06 31.95 14.21
N ARG A 209 -1.11 33.08 14.92
CA ARG A 209 -2.11 33.30 15.98
C ARG A 209 -3.55 33.21 15.49
N GLU A 210 -3.84 33.72 14.29
CA GLU A 210 -5.17 33.60 13.68
C GLU A 210 -5.55 32.13 13.43
N LEU A 211 -4.59 31.31 13.01
CA LEU A 211 -4.81 29.91 12.65
C LEU A 211 -4.53 28.90 13.77
N ARG A 212 -4.05 29.34 14.95
CA ARG A 212 -3.53 28.48 16.02
C ARG A 212 -4.49 27.38 16.48
N ASN A 213 -5.80 27.65 16.45
CA ASN A 213 -6.82 26.71 16.91
C ASN A 213 -7.20 25.67 15.86
N SER A 214 -6.88 25.93 14.59
CA SER A 214 -7.19 25.07 13.45
C SER A 214 -6.00 24.21 13.02
N LEU A 215 -4.82 24.49 13.55
CA LEU A 215 -3.58 23.81 13.20
C LEU A 215 -3.04 23.02 14.39
N GLU A 216 -2.34 21.93 14.09
CA GLU A 216 -1.56 21.21 15.10
C GLU A 216 -0.28 22.00 15.44
N PRO A 217 0.29 21.86 16.64
CA PRO A 217 1.42 22.68 17.10
C PRO A 217 2.62 22.70 16.13
N HIS A 218 2.96 21.56 15.54
CA HIS A 218 4.05 21.47 14.55
C HIS A 218 3.72 22.21 13.24
N GLN A 219 2.45 22.31 12.85
CA GLN A 219 2.03 23.10 11.68
C GLN A 219 2.08 24.60 11.98
N CYS A 220 1.83 25.02 13.22
CA CYS A 220 2.07 26.41 13.63
C CYS A 220 3.55 26.81 13.47
N GLN A 221 4.47 25.91 13.84
CA GLN A 221 5.91 26.12 13.64
C GLN A 221 6.30 26.17 12.15
N ASN A 222 5.78 25.23 11.35
CA ASN A 222 6.00 25.23 9.89
C ASN A 222 5.44 26.50 9.23
N LEU A 223 4.24 26.94 9.64
CA LEU A 223 3.62 28.15 9.11
C LEU A 223 4.42 29.41 9.48
N ALA A 224 4.92 29.52 10.71
CA ALA A 224 5.79 30.62 11.12
C ALA A 224 7.06 30.70 10.24
N CYS A 225 7.69 29.56 9.97
CA CYS A 225 8.86 29.49 9.09
C CYS A 225 8.52 29.89 7.65
N ALA A 226 7.40 29.41 7.12
CA ALA A 226 6.95 29.77 5.78
C ALA A 226 6.61 31.26 5.66
N HIS A 227 5.93 31.82 6.66
CA HIS A 227 5.51 33.21 6.67
C HIS A 227 6.71 34.16 6.77
N GLU A 228 7.63 33.93 7.70
CA GLU A 228 8.86 34.71 7.83
C GLU A 228 9.69 34.65 6.53
N ALA A 229 9.83 33.46 5.94
CA ALA A 229 10.56 33.30 4.69
C ALA A 229 9.88 34.02 3.51
N PHE A 230 8.55 34.02 3.47
CA PHE A 230 7.77 34.78 2.49
C PHE A 230 8.01 36.29 2.64
N GLN A 231 7.96 36.82 3.87
CA GLN A 231 8.17 38.23 4.17
C GLN A 231 9.58 38.69 3.79
N LEU A 232 10.61 37.89 4.07
CA LEU A 232 11.99 38.20 3.70
C LEU A 232 12.24 38.11 2.19
N ALA A 233 11.62 37.15 1.50
CA ALA A 233 11.73 37.01 0.04
C ALA A 233 10.99 38.14 -0.71
N TYR A 234 9.88 38.60 -0.15
CA TYR A 234 8.95 39.54 -0.79
C TYR A 234 8.47 40.64 0.18
N PRO A 235 9.37 41.49 0.70
CA PRO A 235 9.02 42.51 1.70
C PRO A 235 8.05 43.57 1.19
N GLN A 236 7.97 43.74 -0.14
CA GLN A 236 7.04 44.66 -0.80
C GLN A 236 5.62 44.10 -0.95
N HIS A 237 5.43 42.79 -0.72
CA HIS A 237 4.13 42.13 -0.79
C HIS A 237 3.52 41.98 0.60
N ALA A 238 3.05 43.11 1.13
CA ALA A 238 2.22 43.17 2.34
C ALA A 238 0.78 42.77 2.00
N SER A 239 0.55 41.48 1.70
CA SER A 239 -0.81 40.96 1.68
C SER A 239 -1.43 41.10 3.06
N ALA A 240 -2.72 41.46 3.11
CA ALA A 240 -3.46 41.46 4.36
C ALA A 240 -3.38 40.06 5.01
N THR A 241 -3.21 40.00 6.33
CA THR A 241 -3.11 38.74 7.09
C THR A 241 -4.25 37.78 6.75
N GLU A 242 -5.46 38.29 6.53
CA GLU A 242 -6.64 37.52 6.13
C GLU A 242 -6.46 36.75 4.81
N VAL A 243 -5.79 37.35 3.81
CA VAL A 243 -5.52 36.71 2.51
C VAL A 243 -4.55 35.54 2.70
N LEU A 244 -3.47 35.75 3.45
CA LEU A 244 -2.50 34.71 3.77
C LEU A 244 -3.11 33.61 4.65
N ALA A 245 -3.99 33.98 5.59
CA ALA A 245 -4.70 33.05 6.46
C ALA A 245 -5.65 32.17 5.67
N SER A 246 -6.40 32.75 4.72
CA SER A 246 -7.23 31.98 3.79
C SER A 246 -6.40 31.01 2.94
N ALA A 247 -5.26 31.46 2.41
CA ALA A 247 -4.36 30.62 1.62
C ALA A 247 -3.78 29.45 2.43
N ALA A 248 -3.27 29.73 3.63
CA ALA A 248 -2.71 28.73 4.53
C ALA A 248 -3.78 27.75 5.05
N ARG A 249 -5.00 28.20 5.33
CA ARG A 249 -6.11 27.36 5.80
C ARG A 249 -6.59 26.37 4.74
N ASN A 250 -6.56 26.77 3.47
CA ASN A 250 -6.98 25.93 2.34
C ASN A 250 -5.83 25.09 1.75
N MET A 251 -4.61 25.23 2.26
CA MET A 251 -3.46 24.44 1.82
C MET A 251 -3.65 22.97 2.17
N VAL A 252 -3.43 22.10 1.20
CA VAL A 252 -3.48 20.64 1.37
C VAL A 252 -2.10 20.06 1.07
N TRP A 253 -1.54 19.32 2.01
CA TRP A 253 -0.30 18.56 1.82
C TRP A 253 -0.60 17.05 1.88
N PRO A 254 -0.64 16.35 0.73
CA PRO A 254 -1.00 14.93 0.68
C PRO A 254 -0.11 14.03 1.55
N GLY A 255 -0.73 13.04 2.19
CA GLY A 255 -0.03 12.05 3.01
C GLY A 255 0.50 12.55 4.36
N ARG A 256 0.04 13.70 4.88
CA ARG A 256 0.31 14.17 6.25
C ARG A 256 -1.00 14.48 6.97
N LEU A 257 -1.32 13.70 7.98
CA LEU A 257 -2.56 13.75 8.76
C LEU A 257 -3.81 13.93 7.86
N GLN A 258 -3.83 13.21 6.73
CA GLN A 258 -4.81 13.40 5.68
C GLN A 258 -6.00 12.45 5.87
N TRP A 259 -7.21 13.00 5.96
CA TRP A 259 -8.42 12.20 6.01
C TRP A 259 -8.90 11.78 4.62
N LEU A 260 -8.91 10.49 4.34
CA LEU A 260 -9.33 9.90 3.06
C LEU A 260 -10.63 9.11 3.19
N SER A 261 -11.44 9.10 2.14
CA SER A 261 -12.54 8.13 2.00
C SER A 261 -11.98 6.82 1.46
N ILE A 262 -12.44 5.70 2.02
CA ILE A 262 -12.13 4.34 1.53
C ILE A 262 -13.31 3.69 0.80
N GLU A 263 -14.36 4.45 0.50
CA GLU A 263 -15.59 3.94 -0.12
C GLU A 263 -15.33 3.26 -1.46
N ASN A 264 -14.49 3.84 -2.31
CA ASN A 264 -14.16 3.26 -3.62
C ASN A 264 -13.32 1.97 -3.52
N ILE A 265 -12.67 1.72 -2.39
CA ILE A 265 -11.79 0.55 -2.18
C ILE A 265 -12.54 -0.56 -1.44
N THR A 266 -13.39 -0.18 -0.49
CA THR A 266 -13.99 -1.10 0.51
C THR A 266 -15.51 -1.07 0.54
N GLY A 267 -16.16 -0.11 -0.13
CA GLY A 267 -17.59 0.18 0.01
C GLY A 267 -17.99 0.88 1.32
N ARG A 268 -17.03 1.16 2.22
CA ARG A 268 -17.30 1.78 3.53
C ARG A 268 -17.27 3.30 3.43
N LYS A 269 -18.27 3.95 4.05
CA LYS A 269 -18.40 5.42 4.10
C LYS A 269 -17.52 6.08 5.16
N GLU A 270 -16.80 5.31 5.97
CA GLU A 270 -15.91 5.85 6.98
C GLU A 270 -14.66 6.48 6.34
N ARG A 271 -14.07 7.42 7.08
CA ARG A 271 -12.80 8.04 6.69
C ARG A 271 -11.66 7.41 7.46
N VAL A 272 -10.51 7.28 6.79
CA VAL A 272 -9.26 6.83 7.39
C VAL A 272 -8.28 7.98 7.44
N LEU A 273 -7.45 8.02 8.47
CA LEU A 273 -6.34 8.95 8.57
C LEU A 273 -5.11 8.32 7.93
N LEU A 274 -4.56 8.96 6.89
CA LEU A 274 -3.31 8.61 6.23
C LEU A 274 -2.20 9.53 6.73
N ASP A 275 -1.09 8.94 7.17
CA ASP A 275 0.11 9.69 7.55
C ASP A 275 1.39 8.93 7.20
N GLY A 276 2.44 9.68 6.83
CA GLY A 276 3.75 9.16 6.43
C GLY A 276 4.81 9.15 7.54
N ALA A 277 4.43 9.18 8.81
CA ALA A 277 5.36 9.08 9.94
C ALA A 277 6.26 7.85 9.83
N HIS A 278 7.58 8.06 9.90
CA HIS A 278 8.58 7.05 9.60
C HIS A 278 9.88 7.18 10.42
N ASN A 279 9.85 8.03 11.44
CA ASN A 279 10.91 8.24 12.44
C ASN A 279 10.24 8.56 13.80
N PRO A 280 10.98 8.50 14.92
CA PRO A 280 10.40 8.71 16.25
C PRO A 280 9.70 10.06 16.43
N GLN A 281 10.27 11.16 15.91
CA GLN A 281 9.66 12.49 16.04
C GLN A 281 8.32 12.60 15.29
N SER A 282 8.24 12.09 14.07
CA SER A 282 6.98 12.08 13.32
C SER A 282 5.94 11.14 13.94
N ALA A 283 6.38 10.02 14.53
CA ALA A 283 5.52 9.12 15.29
C ALA A 283 4.94 9.79 16.56
N GLU A 284 5.72 10.61 17.26
CA GLU A 284 5.25 11.39 18.42
C GLU A 284 4.17 12.40 18.02
N VAL A 285 4.36 13.10 16.90
CA VAL A 285 3.36 14.03 16.33
C VAL A 285 2.07 13.29 15.96
N LEU A 286 2.18 12.17 15.24
CA LEU A 286 1.04 11.35 14.88
C LEU A 286 0.32 10.80 16.13
N SER A 287 1.08 10.31 17.12
CA SER A 287 0.53 9.83 18.40
C SER A 287 -0.26 10.90 19.12
N SER A 288 0.28 12.13 19.19
CA SER A 288 -0.40 13.27 19.81
C SER A 288 -1.71 13.60 19.09
N PHE A 289 -1.71 13.60 17.76
CA PHE A 289 -2.91 13.83 16.95
C PHE A 289 -3.95 12.73 17.19
N VAL A 290 -3.55 11.46 17.13
CA VAL A 290 -4.43 10.31 17.37
C VAL A 290 -5.01 10.34 18.78
N GLN A 291 -4.19 10.66 19.79
CA GLN A 291 -4.62 10.79 21.17
C GLN A 291 -5.68 11.88 21.35
N LYS A 292 -5.47 13.04 20.72
CA LYS A 292 -6.37 14.18 20.82
C LYS A 292 -7.69 13.96 20.07
N HIS A 293 -7.63 13.42 18.86
CA HIS A 293 -8.78 13.42 17.94
C HIS A 293 -9.48 12.06 17.77
N LEU A 294 -8.75 10.95 17.85
CA LEU A 294 -9.30 9.61 17.61
C LEU A 294 -9.56 8.83 18.91
N ARG A 295 -8.78 9.07 19.97
CA ARG A 295 -8.92 8.42 21.28
C ARG A 295 -9.77 9.20 22.28
N SER A 296 -10.43 10.29 21.84
CA SER A 296 -11.32 11.05 22.70
C SER A 296 -12.42 10.14 23.25
N GLY A 297 -12.50 10.05 24.59
CA GLY A 297 -13.41 9.12 25.28
C GLY A 297 -12.91 7.69 25.49
N GLY A 298 -11.60 7.43 25.35
CA GLY A 298 -10.98 6.13 25.68
C GLY A 298 -11.14 5.05 24.61
N LYS A 299 -11.55 5.41 23.39
CA LYS A 299 -11.76 4.46 22.31
C LYS A 299 -10.43 3.93 21.75
N PRO A 300 -10.31 2.61 21.51
CA PRO A 300 -9.15 2.04 20.83
C PRO A 300 -9.09 2.47 19.36
N VAL A 301 -7.90 2.41 18.77
CA VAL A 301 -7.62 2.82 17.40
C VAL A 301 -7.31 1.59 16.54
N ARG A 302 -7.63 1.72 15.25
CA ARG A 302 -7.43 0.72 14.22
C ARG A 302 -6.27 1.16 13.34
N TRP A 303 -5.23 0.33 13.26
CA TRP A 303 -4.01 0.65 12.54
C TRP A 303 -3.82 -0.27 11.34
N VAL A 304 -3.52 0.31 10.19
CA VAL A 304 -2.94 -0.39 9.04
C VAL A 304 -1.51 0.12 8.87
N LEU A 305 -0.53 -0.74 9.10
CA LEU A 305 0.88 -0.35 9.24
C LEU A 305 1.74 -0.97 8.14
N ALA A 306 2.61 -0.15 7.57
CA ALA A 306 3.67 -0.56 6.66
C ALA A 306 4.94 0.22 7.02
N ALA A 307 6.12 -0.39 6.84
CA ALA A 307 7.39 0.30 7.11
C ALA A 307 8.49 -0.17 6.16
N THR A 308 9.42 0.74 5.84
CA THR A 308 10.61 0.43 5.04
C THR A 308 11.55 -0.50 5.79
N GLN A 309 12.11 -1.48 5.08
CA GLN A 309 13.09 -2.43 5.60
C GLN A 309 14.32 -1.70 6.16
N GLY A 310 14.82 -2.18 7.30
CA GLY A 310 16.03 -1.65 7.95
C GLY A 310 15.78 -0.49 8.91
N LYS A 311 14.52 -0.05 9.09
CA LYS A 311 14.14 0.91 10.14
C LYS A 311 13.81 0.18 11.44
N ASP A 312 14.24 0.76 12.57
CA ASP A 312 13.73 0.34 13.87
C ASP A 312 12.33 0.91 14.08
N VAL A 313 11.33 0.04 13.94
CA VAL A 313 9.91 0.38 14.10
C VAL A 313 9.44 0.25 15.55
N SER A 314 10.25 -0.35 16.42
CA SER A 314 9.85 -0.71 17.79
C SER A 314 9.52 0.54 18.61
N GLU A 315 10.39 1.55 18.54
CA GLU A 315 10.18 2.82 19.24
C GLU A 315 8.95 3.56 18.70
N MET A 316 8.74 3.55 17.38
CA MET A 316 7.54 4.16 16.79
C MET A 316 6.26 3.45 17.26
N PHE A 317 6.26 2.12 17.28
CA PHE A 317 5.10 1.34 17.71
C PHE A 317 4.77 1.57 19.19
N LYS A 318 5.77 1.63 20.08
CA LYS A 318 5.57 2.03 21.48
C LYS A 318 4.92 3.42 21.61
N MET A 319 5.31 4.36 20.76
CA MET A 319 4.73 5.71 20.76
C MET A 319 3.27 5.73 20.28
N LEU A 320 2.93 4.95 19.25
CA LEU A 320 1.64 5.01 18.56
C LEU A 320 0.56 4.13 19.19
N LEU A 321 0.92 2.90 19.56
CA LEU A 321 -0.02 1.85 19.93
C LEU A 321 -0.38 1.91 21.41
N ARG A 322 -1.62 1.52 21.73
CA ARG A 322 -2.14 1.43 23.12
C ARG A 322 -2.95 0.16 23.28
N ASP A 323 -3.21 -0.21 24.54
CA ASP A 323 -4.08 -1.34 24.87
C ASP A 323 -5.46 -1.22 24.21
N GLY A 324 -5.96 -2.34 23.72
CA GLY A 324 -7.25 -2.46 23.03
C GLY A 324 -7.21 -2.12 21.54
N ASP A 325 -6.11 -1.57 21.01
CA ASP A 325 -5.98 -1.28 19.58
C ASP A 325 -6.11 -2.55 18.71
N SER A 326 -6.54 -2.37 17.46
CA SER A 326 -6.55 -3.43 16.44
C SER A 326 -5.53 -3.11 15.35
N ILE A 327 -4.80 -4.10 14.85
CA ILE A 327 -3.66 -3.87 13.96
C ILE A 327 -3.71 -4.82 12.76
N ALA A 328 -3.50 -4.28 11.56
CA ALA A 328 -3.07 -5.07 10.41
C ALA A 328 -1.75 -4.52 9.86
N THR A 329 -0.87 -5.43 9.46
CA THR A 329 0.40 -5.07 8.82
C THR A 329 0.37 -5.44 7.36
N VAL A 330 0.88 -4.56 6.51
CA VAL A 330 0.95 -4.72 5.05
C VAL A 330 2.34 -4.41 4.53
N GLN A 331 2.64 -4.95 3.36
CA GLN A 331 3.85 -4.71 2.58
C GLN A 331 3.46 -3.85 1.38
N PHE A 332 4.14 -2.72 1.19
CA PHE A 332 4.03 -1.92 -0.02
C PHE A 332 4.87 -2.52 -1.15
N GLY A 333 4.47 -2.26 -2.40
CA GLY A 333 5.15 -2.75 -3.60
C GLY A 333 6.48 -2.04 -3.89
N PRO A 334 7.15 -2.37 -5.01
CA PRO A 334 8.30 -1.59 -5.47
C PRO A 334 7.97 -0.10 -5.62
N VAL A 335 8.91 0.77 -5.29
CA VAL A 335 8.78 2.22 -5.43
C VAL A 335 9.54 2.66 -6.67
N ASP A 336 8.85 3.33 -7.58
CA ASP A 336 9.42 3.81 -8.83
C ASP A 336 10.63 4.73 -8.57
N GLN A 337 11.69 4.58 -9.37
CA GLN A 337 12.96 5.31 -9.22
C GLN A 337 13.66 5.13 -7.85
N MET A 338 13.19 4.23 -6.98
CA MET A 338 13.76 3.98 -5.65
C MET A 338 13.91 2.48 -5.34
N PRO A 339 14.64 1.69 -6.15
CA PRO A 339 14.75 0.23 -6.00
C PRO A 339 15.40 -0.23 -4.68
N TRP A 340 16.06 0.68 -3.96
CA TRP A 340 16.62 0.41 -2.63
C TRP A 340 15.57 0.49 -1.51
N VAL A 341 14.41 1.10 -1.75
CA VAL A 341 13.30 1.15 -0.79
C VAL A 341 12.52 -0.16 -0.91
N LYS A 342 12.61 -0.99 0.13
CA LYS A 342 11.90 -2.26 0.22
C LYS A 342 10.97 -2.24 1.41
N ALA A 343 9.83 -2.91 1.31
CA ALA A 343 8.95 -3.11 2.44
C ALA A 343 9.57 -4.09 3.45
N THR A 344 9.36 -3.81 4.74
CA THR A 344 9.56 -4.82 5.79
C THR A 344 8.48 -5.89 5.64
N ASN A 345 8.84 -7.16 5.82
CA ASN A 345 7.86 -8.24 5.81
C ASN A 345 6.80 -7.98 6.91
N SER A 346 5.53 -8.11 6.54
CA SER A 346 4.39 -7.86 7.42
C SER A 346 4.40 -8.72 8.70
N ALA A 347 4.82 -9.98 8.62
CA ALA A 347 4.97 -10.85 9.79
C ALA A 347 6.04 -10.32 10.77
N ILE A 348 7.13 -9.73 10.26
CA ILE A 348 8.19 -9.11 11.08
C ILE A 348 7.64 -7.86 11.79
N LEU A 349 6.77 -7.09 11.12
CA LEU A 349 6.12 -5.95 11.75
C LEU A 349 5.19 -6.39 12.88
N LEU A 350 4.43 -7.48 12.72
CA LEU A 350 3.59 -8.03 13.79
C LEU A 350 4.41 -8.53 14.98
N ASP A 351 5.52 -9.23 14.74
CA ASP A 351 6.43 -9.64 15.81
C ASP A 351 6.97 -8.43 16.60
N SER A 352 7.24 -7.32 15.90
CA SER A 352 7.67 -6.06 16.54
C SER A 352 6.56 -5.43 17.39
N VAL A 353 5.29 -5.57 16.99
CA VAL A 353 4.13 -5.18 17.81
C VAL A 353 4.05 -6.00 19.10
N GLY A 354 4.24 -7.33 19.01
CA GLY A 354 4.23 -8.22 20.17
C GLY A 354 5.27 -7.86 21.25
N LYS A 355 6.40 -7.28 20.82
CA LYS A 355 7.48 -6.81 21.71
C LYS A 355 7.17 -5.50 22.44
N CYS A 356 6.08 -4.80 22.09
CA CYS A 356 5.73 -3.52 22.70
C CYS A 356 5.11 -3.67 24.10
N GLY A 357 4.76 -4.88 24.54
CA GLY A 357 4.21 -5.11 25.89
C GLY A 357 2.79 -4.56 26.08
N ILE A 358 2.03 -4.43 24.99
CA ILE A 358 0.65 -3.93 24.95
C ILE A 358 -0.32 -5.04 24.59
N THR A 359 -1.55 -4.96 25.11
CA THR A 359 -2.61 -5.93 24.82
C THR A 359 -3.41 -5.48 23.60
N ILE A 360 -3.12 -6.07 22.44
CA ILE A 360 -3.81 -5.80 21.17
C ILE A 360 -5.11 -6.62 21.10
N SER A 361 -6.22 -5.98 20.69
CA SER A 361 -7.53 -6.65 20.60
C SER A 361 -7.63 -7.60 19.41
N SER A 362 -6.99 -7.27 18.29
CA SER A 362 -6.86 -8.13 17.13
C SER A 362 -5.65 -7.76 16.29
N GLN A 363 -5.00 -8.78 15.71
CA GLN A 363 -3.84 -8.62 14.84
C GLN A 363 -4.01 -9.41 13.55
N PHE A 364 -3.58 -8.85 12.43
CA PHE A 364 -3.74 -9.47 11.11
C PHE A 364 -2.53 -9.24 10.20
N ASP A 365 -1.98 -10.32 9.65
CA ASP A 365 -0.99 -10.25 8.58
C ASP A 365 -1.71 -10.20 7.24
N ALA A 366 -1.70 -9.03 6.60
CA ALA A 366 -2.33 -8.84 5.31
C ALA A 366 -1.37 -9.07 4.13
N SER A 367 -0.11 -9.40 4.38
CA SER A 367 0.93 -9.52 3.35
C SER A 367 0.91 -8.30 2.42
N THR A 368 0.55 -8.45 1.15
CA THR A 368 0.49 -7.33 0.17
C THR A 368 -0.93 -6.79 -0.06
N ASP A 369 -1.94 -7.30 0.64
CA ASP A 369 -3.36 -6.98 0.39
C ASP A 369 -3.87 -5.90 1.35
N VAL A 370 -3.74 -4.63 0.92
CA VAL A 370 -4.23 -3.47 1.68
C VAL A 370 -5.75 -3.53 1.92
N ARG A 371 -6.52 -4.12 1.01
CA ARG A 371 -7.97 -4.22 1.15
C ARG A 371 -8.31 -5.20 2.27
N SER A 372 -7.68 -6.37 2.29
CA SER A 372 -7.82 -7.33 3.39
C SER A 372 -7.40 -6.71 4.72
N ALA A 373 -6.33 -5.90 4.76
CA ALA A 373 -5.95 -5.17 5.96
C ALA A 373 -7.07 -4.23 6.43
N LEU A 374 -7.59 -3.38 5.54
CA LEU A 374 -8.68 -2.47 5.87
C LEU A 374 -9.92 -3.22 6.38
N ASP A 375 -10.26 -4.35 5.78
CA ASP A 375 -11.44 -5.15 6.13
C ASP A 375 -11.26 -5.93 7.44
N LYS A 376 -10.05 -6.41 7.76
CA LYS A 376 -9.78 -7.25 8.93
C LYS A 376 -9.55 -6.48 10.22
N VAL A 377 -9.09 -5.23 10.15
CA VAL A 377 -8.98 -4.34 11.34
C VAL A 377 -10.37 -3.88 11.82
N ARG A 378 -11.46 -4.34 11.21
CA ARG A 378 -12.83 -4.17 11.69
C ARG A 378 -12.95 -4.63 13.15
N GLY A 379 -13.38 -3.71 14.02
CA GLY A 379 -13.77 -4.07 15.39
C GLY A 379 -15.00 -4.99 15.41
N PRO A 380 -15.31 -5.62 16.54
CA PRO A 380 -16.44 -6.55 16.69
C PRO A 380 -17.80 -5.94 16.28
N GLU A 381 -17.94 -4.61 16.34
CA GLU A 381 -19.19 -3.88 16.12
C GLU A 381 -19.78 -3.93 14.71
N ASN A 382 -19.10 -4.56 13.75
CA ASN A 382 -19.65 -4.61 12.40
C ASN A 382 -19.65 -6.05 11.81
N ARG A 383 -19.13 -7.03 12.56
CA ARG A 383 -19.41 -8.49 12.52
C ARG A 383 -20.67 -9.08 11.84
N MET A 384 -21.75 -8.32 11.73
CA MET A 384 -23.09 -8.88 11.55
C MET A 384 -23.41 -9.15 10.08
N LEU A 385 -23.08 -10.36 9.60
CA LEU A 385 -24.20 -11.16 9.12
C LEU A 385 -25.13 -11.31 10.33
N SER A 386 -26.42 -11.04 10.18
CA SER A 386 -27.37 -11.12 11.30
C SER A 386 -27.40 -12.49 11.99
N LYS A 387 -26.76 -13.51 11.38
CA LYS A 387 -26.55 -14.88 11.86
C LYS A 387 -25.18 -15.40 11.39
N GLN A 388 -24.53 -16.27 12.16
CA GLN A 388 -23.32 -16.98 11.70
C GLN A 388 -23.62 -17.79 10.43
N PRO A 389 -22.73 -17.78 9.41
CA PRO A 389 -22.93 -18.60 8.23
C PRO A 389 -22.73 -20.08 8.56
N GLU A 390 -23.53 -20.92 7.91
CA GLU A 390 -23.52 -22.39 8.13
C GLU A 390 -23.34 -23.16 6.81
N HIS A 391 -23.33 -22.46 5.68
CA HIS A 391 -23.28 -23.08 4.35
C HIS A 391 -22.15 -22.45 3.54
N LEU A 392 -21.24 -23.27 3.03
CA LEU A 392 -20.18 -22.83 2.13
C LEU A 392 -20.47 -23.31 0.70
N ILE A 393 -20.54 -22.37 -0.23
CA ILE A 393 -20.68 -22.60 -1.67
C ILE A 393 -19.30 -22.41 -2.29
N ILE A 394 -18.79 -23.43 -2.98
CA ILE A 394 -17.48 -23.41 -3.62
C ILE A 394 -17.68 -23.45 -5.13
N VAL A 395 -17.28 -22.38 -5.82
CA VAL A 395 -17.17 -22.38 -7.28
C VAL A 395 -15.73 -22.73 -7.62
N CYS A 396 -15.50 -23.98 -8.05
CA CYS A 396 -14.18 -24.44 -8.49
C CYS A 396 -13.85 -23.79 -9.83
N CYS A 397 -12.84 -22.93 -9.88
CA CYS A 397 -12.42 -22.23 -11.10
C CYS A 397 -11.55 -23.13 -12.00
N HIS A 398 -11.51 -22.85 -13.31
CA HIS A 398 -10.72 -23.61 -14.30
C HIS A 398 -10.02 -22.75 -15.36
N GLY A 399 -9.97 -21.41 -15.20
CA GLY A 399 -9.41 -20.48 -16.19
C GLY A 399 -9.27 -19.06 -15.64
N ILE A 400 -8.55 -18.19 -16.35
CA ILE A 400 -8.29 -16.81 -15.91
C ILE A 400 -8.86 -15.83 -16.94
N TRP A 401 -9.83 -15.02 -16.54
CA TRP A 401 -10.26 -13.86 -17.33
C TRP A 401 -9.34 -12.66 -17.06
N HIS A 402 -8.72 -12.11 -18.11
CA HIS A 402 -7.77 -11.01 -18.02
C HIS A 402 -8.40 -9.62 -18.03
N GLY A 403 -9.71 -9.53 -18.26
CA GLY A 403 -10.37 -8.28 -18.58
C GLY A 403 -10.54 -8.09 -20.08
N GLY A 404 -11.53 -7.30 -20.47
CA GLY A 404 -11.74 -6.91 -21.86
C GLY A 404 -13.14 -6.35 -22.13
N PRO A 405 -13.35 -5.76 -23.31
CA PRO A 405 -14.57 -5.06 -23.67
C PRO A 405 -15.79 -5.99 -23.82
N ALA A 406 -15.58 -7.26 -24.15
CA ALA A 406 -16.63 -8.27 -24.26
C ALA A 406 -17.01 -8.87 -22.90
N ARG A 407 -16.36 -8.45 -21.79
CA ARG A 407 -16.71 -8.83 -20.42
C ARG A 407 -16.84 -10.34 -20.23
N GLY A 408 -15.87 -11.08 -20.77
CA GLY A 408 -15.75 -12.54 -20.70
C GLY A 408 -16.50 -13.29 -21.78
N HIS A 409 -17.27 -12.62 -22.66
CA HIS A 409 -17.96 -13.28 -23.77
C HIS A 409 -17.07 -13.58 -24.98
N ASP A 410 -15.90 -12.96 -25.07
CA ASP A 410 -14.86 -13.31 -26.06
C ASP A 410 -13.82 -14.21 -25.38
N GLU A 411 -13.60 -15.40 -25.94
CA GLU A 411 -12.65 -16.38 -25.43
C GLU A 411 -11.19 -15.88 -25.46
N ASN A 412 -10.86 -14.91 -26.32
CA ASN A 412 -9.54 -14.28 -26.35
C ASN A 412 -9.23 -13.44 -25.09
N GLU A 413 -10.24 -13.08 -24.30
CA GLU A 413 -10.07 -12.43 -23.00
C GLU A 413 -9.65 -13.41 -21.89
N TRP A 414 -9.60 -14.71 -22.20
CA TRP A 414 -9.32 -15.76 -21.24
C TRP A 414 -7.99 -16.46 -21.50
N LEU A 415 -7.27 -16.73 -20.43
CA LEU A 415 -6.15 -17.64 -20.41
C LEU A 415 -6.62 -19.01 -19.90
N ILE A 416 -6.73 -19.95 -20.83
CA ILE A 416 -7.23 -21.31 -20.63
C ILE A 416 -6.26 -22.33 -21.22
N ALA A 417 -6.35 -23.60 -20.83
CA ALA A 417 -5.57 -24.64 -21.51
C ALA A 417 -6.21 -25.00 -22.86
N GLU A 418 -5.40 -25.47 -23.82
CA GLU A 418 -5.87 -25.86 -25.16
C GLU A 418 -7.08 -26.81 -25.15
N PHE A 419 -7.12 -27.77 -24.22
CA PHE A 419 -8.23 -28.72 -24.11
C PHE A 419 -9.54 -28.10 -23.59
N GLN A 420 -9.49 -26.86 -23.08
CA GLN A 420 -10.64 -26.13 -22.52
C GLN A 420 -11.23 -25.12 -23.52
N LYS A 421 -10.72 -25.10 -24.75
CA LYS A 421 -11.21 -24.20 -25.80
C LYS A 421 -12.70 -24.43 -26.04
N GLY A 422 -13.49 -23.36 -26.05
CA GLY A 422 -14.95 -23.39 -26.11
C GLY A 422 -15.66 -23.59 -24.76
N GLU A 423 -14.93 -23.75 -23.64
CA GLU A 423 -15.55 -23.93 -22.32
C GLU A 423 -15.89 -22.59 -21.62
N THR A 424 -15.42 -21.44 -22.10
CA THR A 424 -15.60 -20.14 -21.44
C THR A 424 -17.06 -19.76 -21.13
N PRO A 425 -18.08 -20.07 -21.96
CA PRO A 425 -19.47 -19.88 -21.58
C PRO A 425 -19.89 -20.72 -20.36
N THR A 426 -19.35 -21.93 -20.23
CA THR A 426 -19.60 -22.83 -19.09
C THR A 426 -19.05 -22.24 -17.79
N PHE A 427 -17.89 -21.57 -17.85
CA PHE A 427 -17.31 -20.92 -16.68
C PHE A 427 -18.18 -19.76 -16.19
N ILE A 428 -18.76 -18.99 -17.11
CA ILE A 428 -19.75 -17.96 -16.77
C ILE A 428 -20.98 -18.58 -16.10
N GLU A 429 -21.47 -19.71 -16.62
CA GLU A 429 -22.59 -20.42 -16.00
C GLU A 429 -22.25 -21.00 -14.62
N HIS A 430 -21.00 -21.43 -14.37
CA HIS A 430 -20.55 -21.80 -13.01
C HIS A 430 -20.63 -20.60 -12.05
N ILE A 431 -20.18 -19.42 -12.48
CA ILE A 431 -20.28 -18.20 -11.67
C ILE A 431 -21.75 -17.90 -11.35
N LYS A 432 -22.61 -17.87 -12.37
CA LYS A 432 -24.04 -17.61 -12.19
C LYS A 432 -24.69 -18.64 -11.29
N ALA A 433 -24.39 -19.91 -11.45
CA ALA A 433 -24.95 -20.98 -10.63
C ALA A 433 -24.58 -20.80 -9.16
N GLY A 434 -23.32 -20.50 -8.85
CA GLY A 434 -22.90 -20.17 -7.48
C GLY A 434 -23.69 -18.98 -6.91
N LEU A 435 -23.83 -17.91 -7.68
CA LEU A 435 -24.59 -16.72 -7.26
C LEU A 435 -26.09 -17.01 -7.04
N HIS A 436 -26.69 -17.91 -7.82
CA HIS A 436 -28.07 -18.35 -7.62
C HIS A 436 -28.23 -19.15 -6.32
N VAL A 437 -27.30 -20.06 -6.02
CA VAL A 437 -27.30 -20.78 -4.74
C VAL A 437 -27.15 -19.79 -3.58
N LEU A 438 -26.24 -18.81 -3.71
CA LEU A 438 -26.01 -17.78 -2.70
C LEU A 438 -27.25 -16.93 -2.43
N LYS A 439 -27.98 -16.56 -3.49
CA LYS A 439 -29.25 -15.82 -3.41
C LYS A 439 -30.32 -16.60 -2.63
N GLY A 440 -30.36 -17.92 -2.82
CA GLY A 440 -31.40 -18.80 -2.26
C GLY A 440 -31.27 -19.09 -0.76
N ASP A 441 -30.09 -18.85 -0.17
CA ASP A 441 -29.82 -19.17 1.23
C ASP A 441 -29.04 -18.05 1.92
N ASN A 442 -29.66 -17.32 2.85
CA ASN A 442 -29.02 -16.18 3.53
C ASN A 442 -27.92 -16.55 4.54
N LYS A 443 -27.76 -17.83 4.91
CA LYS A 443 -26.65 -18.32 5.74
C LYS A 443 -25.46 -18.82 4.91
N SER A 444 -25.53 -18.69 3.59
CA SER A 444 -24.48 -19.17 2.70
C SER A 444 -23.41 -18.12 2.40
N ILE A 445 -22.18 -18.58 2.23
CA ILE A 445 -21.03 -17.81 1.74
C ILE A 445 -20.56 -18.46 0.45
N LEU A 446 -20.30 -17.65 -0.58
CA LEU A 446 -19.71 -18.10 -1.83
C LEU A 446 -18.21 -17.82 -1.83
N MET A 447 -17.44 -18.84 -2.17
CA MET A 447 -16.02 -18.75 -2.44
C MET A 447 -15.75 -19.16 -3.89
N PHE A 448 -15.21 -18.24 -4.68
CA PHE A 448 -14.47 -18.63 -5.89
C PHE A 448 -13.14 -19.22 -5.43
N SER A 449 -12.80 -20.41 -5.93
CA SER A 449 -11.60 -21.13 -5.48
C SER A 449 -10.71 -21.52 -6.65
N GLY A 450 -9.44 -21.14 -6.56
CA GLY A 450 -8.40 -21.44 -7.54
C GLY A 450 -7.28 -20.40 -7.50
N GLY A 451 -6.03 -20.87 -7.44
CA GLY A 451 -4.83 -20.04 -7.35
C GLY A 451 -4.26 -19.58 -8.69
N PRO A 452 -3.13 -18.84 -8.68
CA PRO A 452 -2.45 -18.39 -9.89
C PRO A 452 -1.64 -19.53 -10.52
N THR A 453 -2.31 -20.39 -11.29
CA THR A 453 -1.70 -21.62 -11.84
C THR A 453 -0.91 -21.41 -13.13
N ARG A 454 -0.89 -20.18 -13.66
CA ARG A 454 -0.31 -19.80 -14.96
C ARG A 454 0.94 -18.94 -14.80
N ARG A 455 1.95 -19.13 -15.65
CA ARG A 455 3.23 -18.38 -15.58
C ARG A 455 3.09 -16.97 -16.16
N GLU A 456 2.11 -16.80 -17.04
CA GLU A 456 1.80 -15.59 -17.76
C GLU A 456 1.23 -14.51 -16.85
N THR A 457 0.69 -14.87 -15.68
CA THR A 457 0.05 -13.91 -14.77
C THR A 457 0.04 -14.38 -13.32
N ARG A 458 0.12 -13.41 -12.40
CA ARG A 458 -0.11 -13.62 -10.96
C ARG A 458 -1.60 -13.54 -10.57
N LEU A 459 -2.48 -13.17 -11.50
CA LEU A 459 -3.92 -13.18 -11.27
C LEU A 459 -4.37 -14.62 -11.00
N SER A 460 -5.07 -14.85 -9.90
CA SER A 460 -5.61 -16.18 -9.57
C SER A 460 -6.89 -16.46 -10.36
N GLU A 461 -7.18 -17.75 -10.58
CA GLU A 461 -8.43 -18.16 -11.19
C GLU A 461 -9.64 -17.65 -10.39
N ALA A 462 -9.60 -17.76 -9.05
CA ALA A 462 -10.64 -17.27 -8.16
C ALA A 462 -10.89 -15.75 -8.29
N ARG A 463 -9.81 -14.96 -8.22
CA ARG A 463 -9.92 -13.50 -8.36
C ARG A 463 -10.45 -13.11 -9.72
N SER A 464 -10.04 -13.81 -10.78
CA SER A 464 -10.54 -13.53 -12.13
C SER A 464 -12.05 -13.77 -12.27
N TYR A 465 -12.59 -14.82 -11.62
CA TYR A 465 -14.03 -15.10 -11.62
C TYR A 465 -14.79 -14.03 -10.83
N ALA A 466 -14.26 -13.59 -9.69
CA ALA A 466 -14.83 -12.47 -8.93
C ALA A 466 -14.82 -11.16 -9.72
N ASN A 467 -13.72 -10.86 -10.42
CA ASN A 467 -13.61 -9.68 -11.28
C ASN A 467 -14.63 -9.72 -12.42
N LEU A 468 -14.80 -10.89 -13.06
CA LEU A 468 -15.76 -11.07 -14.13
C LEU A 468 -17.21 -10.91 -13.65
N ALA A 469 -17.53 -11.49 -12.50
CA ALA A 469 -18.83 -11.32 -11.86
C ALA A 469 -19.09 -9.84 -11.59
N HIS A 470 -18.12 -9.13 -11.00
CA HIS A 470 -18.24 -7.70 -10.70
C HIS A 470 -18.38 -6.84 -11.96
N ALA A 471 -17.58 -7.08 -13.01
CA ALA A 471 -17.66 -6.37 -14.28
C ALA A 471 -19.02 -6.53 -14.99
N ASN A 472 -19.74 -7.61 -14.66
CA ASN A 472 -21.08 -7.89 -15.13
C ASN A 472 -22.17 -7.58 -14.08
N ALA A 473 -21.88 -6.76 -13.06
CA ALA A 473 -22.82 -6.40 -11.99
C ALA A 473 -23.48 -7.65 -11.34
N TYR A 474 -22.67 -8.69 -11.11
CA TYR A 474 -23.07 -10.02 -10.65
C TYR A 474 -24.22 -10.62 -11.47
N PHE A 475 -24.26 -10.28 -12.76
CA PHE A 475 -25.29 -10.65 -13.73
C PHE A 475 -26.72 -10.29 -13.28
N GLY A 476 -26.87 -9.31 -12.37
CA GLY A 476 -28.14 -8.95 -11.75
C GLY A 476 -28.73 -10.04 -10.83
N ILE A 477 -27.96 -11.05 -10.43
CA ILE A 477 -28.46 -12.19 -9.65
C ILE A 477 -28.61 -11.81 -8.17
N ILE A 478 -27.59 -11.17 -7.60
CA ILE A 478 -27.54 -10.72 -6.20
C ILE A 478 -27.34 -9.20 -6.12
N PRO A 479 -27.83 -8.54 -5.05
CA PRO A 479 -27.45 -7.16 -4.75
C PRO A 479 -25.94 -7.01 -4.53
N GLU A 480 -25.35 -5.89 -4.96
CA GLU A 480 -23.92 -5.62 -4.73
C GLU A 480 -23.55 -5.61 -3.24
N VAL A 481 -24.45 -5.14 -2.37
CA VAL A 481 -24.26 -5.16 -0.91
C VAL A 481 -24.12 -6.59 -0.37
N ASP A 482 -24.91 -7.53 -0.89
CA ASP A 482 -24.81 -8.94 -0.51
C ASP A 482 -23.52 -9.55 -1.04
N ALA A 483 -23.10 -9.16 -2.24
CA ALA A 483 -21.85 -9.60 -2.84
C ALA A 483 -20.64 -9.20 -1.98
N VAL A 484 -20.59 -7.95 -1.51
CA VAL A 484 -19.50 -7.44 -0.64
C VAL A 484 -19.40 -8.23 0.68
N GLN A 485 -20.53 -8.71 1.20
CA GLN A 485 -20.56 -9.39 2.50
C GLN A 485 -20.41 -10.92 2.41
N ARG A 486 -20.82 -11.52 1.30
CA ARG A 486 -21.04 -12.97 1.21
C ARG A 486 -20.33 -13.65 0.04
N VAL A 487 -19.56 -12.90 -0.77
CA VAL A 487 -18.69 -13.43 -1.82
C VAL A 487 -17.23 -13.18 -1.46
N SER A 488 -16.39 -14.21 -1.52
CA SER A 488 -14.94 -14.10 -1.27
C SER A 488 -14.13 -14.99 -2.23
N CYS A 489 -12.79 -14.92 -2.15
CA CYS A 489 -11.88 -15.69 -3.01
C CYS A 489 -10.91 -16.53 -2.16
N GLU A 490 -10.76 -17.81 -2.50
CA GLU A 490 -9.66 -18.67 -2.08
C GLU A 490 -8.66 -18.74 -3.24
N GLU A 491 -7.45 -18.20 -3.04
CA GLU A 491 -6.47 -17.98 -4.10
C GLU A 491 -5.21 -18.85 -3.98
N ARG A 492 -5.23 -19.89 -3.12
CA ARG A 492 -4.09 -20.79 -2.90
C ARG A 492 -4.27 -22.16 -3.53
N ALA A 493 -5.49 -22.53 -3.89
CA ALA A 493 -5.81 -23.85 -4.43
C ALA A 493 -5.18 -24.09 -5.81
N LEU A 494 -4.19 -24.98 -5.88
CA LEU A 494 -3.49 -25.31 -7.14
C LEU A 494 -4.06 -26.54 -7.86
N ASP A 495 -5.00 -27.24 -7.22
CA ASP A 495 -5.71 -28.38 -7.77
C ASP A 495 -7.13 -28.49 -7.18
N SER A 496 -7.91 -29.45 -7.69
CA SER A 496 -9.30 -29.64 -7.29
C SER A 496 -9.49 -30.13 -5.86
N TYR A 497 -8.49 -30.78 -5.26
CA TYR A 497 -8.56 -31.21 -3.87
C TYR A 497 -8.45 -30.01 -2.94
N TYR A 498 -7.47 -29.15 -3.20
CA TYR A 498 -7.28 -27.94 -2.44
C TYR A 498 -8.35 -26.88 -2.69
N ASN A 499 -9.07 -26.93 -3.82
CA ASN A 499 -10.27 -26.09 -3.98
C ASN A 499 -11.28 -26.31 -2.86
N VAL A 500 -11.44 -27.56 -2.42
CA VAL A 500 -12.35 -27.89 -1.32
C VAL A 500 -11.68 -27.59 0.02
N LEU A 501 -10.47 -28.13 0.23
CA LEU A 501 -9.82 -28.06 1.53
C LEU A 501 -9.46 -26.61 1.93
N PHE A 502 -8.84 -25.82 1.07
CA PHE A 502 -8.50 -24.43 1.44
C PHE A 502 -9.74 -23.56 1.60
N SER A 503 -10.83 -23.83 0.88
CA SER A 503 -12.09 -23.12 1.08
C SER A 503 -12.69 -23.39 2.46
N LEU A 504 -12.62 -24.64 2.94
CA LEU A 504 -13.00 -24.99 4.32
C LEU A 504 -12.15 -24.24 5.34
N ILE A 505 -10.82 -24.30 5.18
CA ILE A 505 -9.89 -23.63 6.09
C ILE A 505 -10.12 -22.11 6.10
N LYS A 506 -10.30 -21.51 4.92
CA LYS A 506 -10.60 -20.09 4.77
C LYS A 506 -11.92 -19.71 5.45
N PHE A 507 -12.96 -20.54 5.31
CA PHE A 507 -14.25 -20.32 5.96
C PHE A 507 -14.09 -20.27 7.49
N TRP A 508 -13.30 -21.18 8.07
CA TRP A 508 -12.98 -21.11 9.49
C TRP A 508 -12.20 -19.85 9.86
N TYR A 509 -11.18 -19.46 9.10
CA TYR A 509 -10.45 -18.20 9.35
C TYR A 509 -11.35 -16.96 9.28
N ASP A 510 -12.36 -16.96 8.40
CA ASP A 510 -13.23 -15.81 8.19
C ASP A 510 -14.35 -15.73 9.23
N TYR A 511 -14.86 -16.87 9.71
CA TYR A 511 -16.09 -16.93 10.53
C TYR A 511 -15.96 -17.64 11.88
N ASP A 512 -14.79 -18.20 12.20
CA ASP A 512 -14.50 -18.96 13.44
C ASP A 512 -15.49 -20.10 13.70
N THR A 513 -15.97 -20.71 12.62
CA THR A 513 -16.88 -21.86 12.64
C THR A 513 -16.68 -22.69 11.37
N TRP A 514 -17.13 -23.95 11.40
CA TRP A 514 -17.09 -24.84 10.24
C TRP A 514 -18.44 -24.87 9.53
N PRO A 515 -18.48 -24.96 8.19
CA PRO A 515 -19.75 -25.05 7.49
C PRO A 515 -20.42 -26.38 7.80
N ARG A 516 -21.73 -26.34 8.07
CA ARG A 516 -22.59 -27.51 8.25
C ARG A 516 -23.01 -28.12 6.92
N LYS A 517 -22.97 -27.33 5.85
CA LYS A 517 -23.37 -27.73 4.50
C LYS A 517 -22.35 -27.23 3.48
N LEU A 518 -22.07 -28.04 2.46
CA LEU A 518 -21.31 -27.64 1.28
C LEU A 518 -22.19 -27.68 0.03
N THR A 519 -22.01 -26.70 -0.86
CA THR A 519 -22.43 -26.82 -2.26
C THR A 519 -21.22 -26.62 -3.15
N ILE A 520 -20.92 -27.58 -4.01
CA ILE A 520 -19.81 -27.46 -4.97
C ILE A 520 -20.38 -27.21 -6.36
N VAL A 521 -19.93 -26.14 -7.01
CA VAL A 521 -20.27 -25.80 -8.40
C VAL A 521 -19.06 -26.11 -9.28
N SER A 522 -19.26 -27.00 -10.26
CA SER A 522 -18.21 -27.36 -11.23
C SER A 522 -18.81 -28.05 -12.47
N HIS A 523 -17.93 -28.64 -13.28
CA HIS A 523 -18.33 -29.53 -14.36
C HIS A 523 -19.03 -30.77 -13.81
N ALA A 524 -20.13 -31.21 -14.43
CA ALA A 524 -20.92 -32.35 -13.97
C ALA A 524 -20.10 -33.65 -13.96
N PHE A 525 -19.26 -33.86 -14.98
CA PHE A 525 -18.35 -35.01 -15.03
C PHE A 525 -17.28 -35.03 -13.91
N LYS A 526 -17.08 -33.94 -13.15
CA LYS A 526 -16.16 -33.90 -12.00
C LYS A 526 -16.82 -34.32 -10.69
N LYS A 527 -18.12 -34.65 -10.68
CA LYS A 527 -18.88 -34.95 -9.45
C LYS A 527 -18.24 -36.09 -8.63
N GLU A 528 -17.99 -37.25 -9.23
CA GLU A 528 -17.40 -38.40 -8.51
C GLU A 528 -16.04 -38.02 -7.88
N ARG A 529 -15.22 -37.26 -8.62
CA ARG A 529 -13.92 -36.82 -8.11
C ARG A 529 -14.03 -35.81 -6.97
N LEU A 530 -14.90 -34.80 -7.11
CA LEU A 530 -15.01 -33.71 -6.14
C LEU A 530 -15.77 -34.15 -4.87
N VAL A 531 -16.82 -34.95 -5.02
CA VAL A 531 -17.67 -35.38 -3.92
C VAL A 531 -17.13 -36.67 -3.31
N ASP A 532 -17.13 -37.77 -4.08
CA ASP A 532 -16.84 -39.09 -3.52
C ASP A 532 -15.36 -39.26 -3.16
N CYS A 533 -14.45 -38.73 -3.98
CA CYS A 533 -13.02 -38.77 -3.69
C CYS A 533 -12.60 -37.64 -2.72
N HIS A 534 -12.74 -36.36 -3.09
CA HIS A 534 -12.17 -35.27 -2.28
C HIS A 534 -12.92 -35.02 -0.98
N CYS A 535 -14.24 -34.80 -1.00
CA CYS A 535 -14.99 -34.60 0.26
C CYS A 535 -14.89 -35.83 1.16
N GLY A 536 -14.92 -37.03 0.56
CA GLY A 536 -14.67 -38.29 1.27
C GLY A 536 -13.30 -38.31 1.97
N ALA A 537 -12.22 -38.02 1.25
CA ALA A 537 -10.86 -37.98 1.79
C ALA A 537 -10.65 -36.86 2.83
N ILE A 538 -11.29 -35.70 2.64
CA ILE A 538 -11.29 -34.57 3.58
C ILE A 538 -12.09 -34.91 4.86
N GLY A 539 -12.95 -35.93 4.81
CA GLY A 539 -13.81 -36.32 5.92
C GLY A 539 -15.00 -35.38 6.12
N PHE A 540 -15.47 -34.73 5.05
CA PHE A 540 -16.72 -33.97 5.07
C PHE A 540 -17.90 -34.92 4.79
N PRO A 541 -18.95 -34.97 5.64
CA PRO A 541 -20.06 -35.91 5.44
C PRO A 541 -20.81 -35.67 4.12
N LEU A 542 -20.85 -36.72 3.29
CA LEU A 542 -21.32 -36.64 1.90
C LEU A 542 -22.82 -36.33 1.78
N ASP A 543 -23.62 -36.71 2.79
CA ASP A 543 -25.05 -36.38 2.90
C ASP A 543 -25.30 -34.87 3.08
N ARG A 544 -24.25 -34.10 3.38
CA ARG A 544 -24.28 -32.64 3.54
C ARG A 544 -23.57 -31.90 2.40
N VAL A 545 -23.26 -32.60 1.30
CA VAL A 545 -22.63 -32.04 0.10
C VAL A 545 -23.62 -32.04 -1.05
N ASP A 546 -24.07 -30.84 -1.44
CA ASP A 546 -24.77 -30.62 -2.69
C ASP A 546 -23.76 -30.39 -3.83
N PHE A 547 -24.16 -30.74 -5.06
CA PHE A 547 -23.34 -30.56 -6.24
C PHE A 547 -24.14 -29.97 -7.40
N VAL A 548 -23.68 -28.85 -7.94
CA VAL A 548 -24.24 -28.22 -9.14
C VAL A 548 -23.28 -28.45 -10.30
N GLY A 549 -23.65 -29.38 -11.18
CA GLY A 549 -22.86 -29.77 -12.34
C GLY A 549 -23.33 -29.07 -13.61
N ILE A 550 -22.42 -28.39 -14.31
CA ILE A 550 -22.70 -27.75 -15.61
C ILE A 550 -21.56 -28.09 -16.57
N ASP A 551 -21.89 -28.79 -17.65
CA ASP A 551 -20.94 -29.21 -18.68
C ASP A 551 -21.03 -28.35 -19.94
N PRO A 552 -19.94 -28.21 -20.71
CA PRO A 552 -19.99 -27.56 -22.01
C PRO A 552 -20.89 -28.35 -22.97
N PRO A 553 -21.60 -27.68 -23.91
CA PRO A 553 -22.57 -28.33 -24.80
C PRO A 553 -22.04 -29.57 -25.55
N GLY A 554 -20.75 -29.62 -25.89
CA GLY A 554 -20.10 -30.73 -26.60
C GLY A 554 -19.80 -31.98 -25.76
N MET A 555 -19.88 -31.91 -24.42
CA MET A 555 -19.64 -33.05 -23.52
C MET A 555 -20.90 -33.91 -23.29
N ILE A 556 -22.08 -33.37 -23.54
CA ILE A 556 -23.38 -33.97 -23.19
C ILE A 556 -23.72 -35.18 -24.08
N HIS A 557 -23.03 -35.37 -25.21
CA HIS A 557 -23.33 -36.41 -26.21
C HIS A 557 -22.31 -37.57 -26.32
N GLY A 558 -21.36 -37.71 -25.39
CA GLY A 558 -20.49 -38.89 -25.34
C GLY A 558 -19.55 -39.10 -26.53
N THR A 559 -19.33 -38.06 -27.34
CA THR A 559 -18.58 -38.15 -28.61
C THR A 559 -17.05 -38.04 -28.45
N ASN A 560 -16.53 -37.91 -27.23
CA ASN A 560 -15.09 -37.73 -26.98
C ASN A 560 -14.54 -38.78 -26.01
N GLU A 561 -14.22 -39.98 -26.53
CA GLU A 561 -13.67 -41.11 -25.77
C GLU A 561 -12.40 -40.76 -25.00
N ALA A 562 -11.54 -39.89 -25.54
CA ALA A 562 -10.32 -39.45 -24.89
C ALA A 562 -10.59 -38.62 -23.62
N ALA A 563 -11.62 -37.77 -23.65
CA ALA A 563 -12.05 -37.00 -22.48
C ALA A 563 -12.62 -37.92 -21.38
N ILE A 564 -13.44 -38.91 -21.76
CA ILE A 564 -14.02 -39.90 -20.82
C ILE A 564 -12.91 -40.72 -20.15
N LYS A 565 -11.93 -41.19 -20.93
CA LYS A 565 -10.77 -41.91 -20.40
C LYS A 565 -9.96 -41.05 -19.43
N GLY A 566 -9.71 -39.79 -19.76
CA GLY A 566 -9.01 -38.85 -18.88
C GLY A 566 -9.75 -38.55 -17.57
N ILE A 567 -11.09 -38.54 -17.59
CA ILE A 567 -11.93 -38.41 -16.38
C ILE A 567 -11.76 -39.64 -15.49
N ALA A 568 -11.91 -40.85 -16.05
CA ALA A 568 -11.77 -42.09 -15.30
C ALA A 568 -10.37 -42.26 -14.71
N GLU A 569 -9.31 -41.97 -15.48
CA GLU A 569 -7.93 -41.99 -15.00
C GLU A 569 -7.71 -41.00 -13.85
N ALA A 570 -8.29 -39.80 -13.93
CA ALA A 570 -8.18 -38.83 -12.85
C ALA A 570 -8.89 -39.32 -11.58
N VAL A 571 -10.07 -39.94 -11.69
CA VAL A 571 -10.76 -40.54 -10.54
C VAL A 571 -9.91 -41.63 -9.90
N THR A 572 -9.37 -42.57 -10.69
CA THR A 572 -8.49 -43.63 -10.18
C THR A 572 -7.28 -43.07 -9.45
N GLN A 573 -6.60 -42.06 -10.02
CA GLN A 573 -5.45 -41.41 -9.37
C GLN A 573 -5.78 -40.85 -7.98
N TRP A 574 -6.97 -40.25 -7.81
CA TRP A 574 -7.40 -39.69 -6.52
C TRP A 574 -8.00 -40.74 -5.58
N LYS A 575 -8.44 -41.90 -6.06
CA LYS A 575 -8.77 -43.05 -5.20
C LYS A 575 -7.52 -43.69 -4.62
N ASP A 576 -6.46 -43.78 -5.42
CA ASP A 576 -5.17 -44.37 -5.01
C ASP A 576 -4.33 -43.42 -4.15
N ASP A 577 -4.47 -42.10 -4.33
CA ASP A 577 -3.80 -41.06 -3.54
C ASP A 577 -4.79 -39.97 -3.07
N PRO A 578 -5.62 -40.27 -2.04
CA PRO A 578 -6.75 -39.42 -1.64
C PRO A 578 -6.39 -38.02 -1.15
N HIS A 579 -5.14 -37.81 -0.72
CA HIS A 579 -4.64 -36.52 -0.24
C HIS A 579 -3.64 -35.86 -1.21
N GLY A 580 -3.36 -36.48 -2.37
CA GLY A 580 -2.41 -35.95 -3.35
C GLY A 580 -0.96 -35.87 -2.81
N LYS A 581 -0.57 -36.81 -1.95
CA LYS A 581 0.77 -36.90 -1.33
C LYS A 581 1.79 -37.57 -2.25
N GLY A 582 1.33 -38.47 -3.11
CA GLY A 582 2.15 -39.24 -4.04
C GLY A 582 2.86 -38.37 -5.07
N GLU A 583 3.98 -38.88 -5.61
CA GLU A 583 4.85 -38.13 -6.53
C GLU A 583 4.11 -37.59 -7.76
N LEU A 584 3.14 -38.33 -8.28
CA LEU A 584 2.38 -37.94 -9.46
C LEU A 584 1.54 -36.68 -9.22
N LEU A 585 0.70 -36.69 -8.18
CA LEU A 585 -0.22 -35.60 -7.89
C LEU A 585 0.51 -34.40 -7.28
N SER A 586 1.44 -34.63 -6.34
CA SER A 586 2.30 -33.57 -5.80
C SER A 586 3.17 -32.92 -6.88
N GLY A 587 3.69 -33.71 -7.83
CA GLY A 587 4.44 -33.21 -8.98
C GLY A 587 3.60 -32.35 -9.93
N LYS A 588 2.35 -32.75 -10.23
CA LYS A 588 1.39 -31.92 -10.99
C LYS A 588 1.13 -30.58 -10.27
N ARG A 589 0.96 -30.61 -8.96
CA ARG A 589 0.75 -29.43 -8.12
C ARG A 589 1.97 -28.49 -8.14
N LYS A 590 3.18 -29.01 -7.96
CA LYS A 590 4.43 -28.22 -8.05
C LYS A 590 4.56 -27.52 -9.42
N LYS A 591 4.22 -28.21 -10.52
CA LYS A 591 4.22 -27.62 -11.87
C LYS A 591 3.21 -26.47 -12.02
N ARG A 592 2.09 -26.54 -11.32
CA ARG A 592 1.05 -25.49 -11.25
C ARG A 592 1.35 -24.42 -10.20
N ASN A 593 2.52 -24.43 -9.57
CA ASN A 593 2.94 -23.41 -8.61
C ASN A 593 4.09 -22.53 -9.13
N PRO A 594 3.92 -21.81 -10.25
CA PRO A 594 5.02 -21.00 -10.80
C PRO A 594 5.41 -19.82 -9.89
N TRP A 595 4.56 -19.47 -8.92
CA TRP A 595 4.73 -18.30 -8.05
C TRP A 595 5.12 -18.63 -6.61
N GLY A 596 5.36 -19.91 -6.29
CA GLY A 596 5.78 -20.33 -4.95
C GLY A 596 4.72 -20.08 -3.85
N ILE A 597 3.44 -20.22 -4.20
CA ILE A 597 2.31 -20.08 -3.27
C ILE A 597 2.43 -21.14 -2.18
N SER A 598 2.37 -20.72 -0.91
CA SER A 598 2.40 -21.65 0.23
C SER A 598 1.25 -22.65 0.13
N GLN A 599 1.54 -23.90 0.47
CA GLN A 599 0.56 -24.97 0.55
C GLN A 599 0.40 -25.48 1.98
N THR A 600 0.78 -24.67 2.98
CA THR A 600 0.39 -24.90 4.38
C THR A 600 -1.09 -24.60 4.57
N LEU A 601 -1.79 -25.44 5.34
CA LEU A 601 -3.19 -25.21 5.70
C LEU A 601 -3.29 -24.02 6.65
N PHE A 602 -2.41 -23.99 7.66
CA PHE A 602 -2.38 -22.94 8.67
C PHE A 602 -1.12 -22.08 8.58
N ILE A 603 -1.25 -20.83 9.04
CA ILE A 603 -0.13 -19.86 9.07
C ILE A 603 0.81 -20.19 10.23
N ASN A 604 0.25 -20.61 11.37
CA ASN A 604 0.98 -20.99 12.57
C ASN A 604 0.32 -22.20 13.25
N GLU A 605 1.04 -22.77 14.20
CA GLU A 605 0.63 -23.95 14.95
C GLU A 605 -0.57 -23.66 15.89
N GLU A 606 -0.68 -22.44 16.43
CA GLU A 606 -1.78 -22.06 17.32
C GLU A 606 -3.13 -22.07 16.61
N ASP A 607 -3.20 -21.55 15.39
CA ASP A 607 -4.40 -21.58 14.55
C ASP A 607 -4.77 -23.02 14.18
N ARG A 608 -3.78 -23.86 13.86
CA ARG A 608 -3.99 -25.29 13.60
C ARG A 608 -4.63 -25.98 14.80
N VAL A 609 -4.06 -25.77 16.00
CA VAL A 609 -4.59 -26.31 17.26
C VAL A 609 -5.99 -25.77 17.56
N ARG A 610 -6.22 -24.46 17.46
CA ARG A 610 -7.53 -23.82 17.72
C ARG A 610 -8.61 -24.32 16.77
N SER A 611 -8.25 -24.57 15.51
CA SER A 611 -9.18 -25.05 14.49
C SER A 611 -9.68 -26.46 14.78
N GLY A 612 -8.90 -27.26 15.53
CA GLY A 612 -9.14 -28.69 15.75
C GLY A 612 -8.77 -29.59 14.58
N VAL A 613 -8.28 -29.04 13.46
CA VAL A 613 -7.87 -29.80 12.27
C VAL A 613 -6.66 -30.66 12.57
N GLN A 614 -6.76 -31.93 12.20
CA GLN A 614 -5.69 -32.91 12.36
C GLN A 614 -4.89 -32.99 11.07
N SER A 615 -3.72 -32.35 11.06
CA SER A 615 -2.82 -32.26 9.92
C SER A 615 -1.36 -32.45 10.34
N THR A 616 -0.49 -32.76 9.38
CA THR A 616 0.95 -32.90 9.54
C THR A 616 1.67 -32.16 8.43
N ILE A 617 2.79 -31.54 8.78
CA ILE A 617 3.71 -30.95 7.82
C ILE A 617 4.73 -32.01 7.40
N VAL A 618 4.98 -32.13 6.09
CA VAL A 618 5.94 -33.08 5.51
C VAL A 618 6.90 -32.33 4.59
N GLY A 619 8.20 -32.58 4.72
CA GLY A 619 9.24 -32.06 3.82
C GLY A 619 9.33 -30.52 3.77
N GLU A 620 9.37 -29.96 2.55
CA GLU A 620 9.54 -28.54 2.20
C GLU A 620 8.36 -27.61 2.61
N GLY A 621 7.71 -27.86 3.75
CA GLY A 621 6.60 -27.04 4.25
C GLY A 621 5.24 -27.32 3.60
N GLN A 622 5.00 -28.53 3.08
CA GLN A 622 3.66 -28.94 2.63
C GLN A 622 2.88 -29.55 3.79
N GLU A 623 1.64 -29.12 3.97
CA GLU A 623 0.78 -29.59 5.05
C GLU A 623 -0.37 -30.44 4.49
N TYR A 624 -0.60 -31.58 5.12
CA TYR A 624 -1.61 -32.54 4.72
C TYR A 624 -2.47 -32.96 5.90
N LEU A 625 -3.73 -33.31 5.64
CA LEU A 625 -4.55 -33.97 6.65
C LEU A 625 -3.93 -35.31 7.06
N ILE A 626 -4.06 -35.62 8.35
CA ILE A 626 -3.73 -36.94 8.90
C ILE A 626 -4.83 -37.89 8.47
N GLU A 627 -4.42 -38.98 7.82
CA GLU A 627 -5.35 -39.97 7.26
C GLU A 627 -6.11 -40.69 8.38
N GLY A 628 -7.42 -40.87 8.19
CA GLY A 628 -8.31 -41.47 9.19
C GLY A 628 -8.59 -40.61 10.42
N ALA A 629 -7.97 -39.43 10.56
CA ALA A 629 -8.22 -38.54 11.69
C ALA A 629 -9.58 -37.86 11.56
N ARG A 630 -10.31 -37.79 12.68
CA ARG A 630 -11.61 -37.13 12.73
C ARG A 630 -11.44 -35.61 12.70
N GLN A 631 -11.85 -35.00 11.59
CA GLN A 631 -11.75 -33.55 11.38
C GLN A 631 -12.91 -32.80 12.07
N PRO A 632 -12.75 -31.52 12.44
CA PRO A 632 -13.72 -30.79 13.25
C PRO A 632 -15.07 -30.56 12.55
N TRP A 633 -15.09 -30.49 11.22
CA TRP A 633 -16.33 -30.41 10.43
C TRP A 633 -17.16 -31.71 10.43
N SER A 634 -16.63 -32.84 10.92
CA SER A 634 -17.36 -34.11 11.02
C SER A 634 -18.32 -34.20 12.21
N GLN A 635 -18.35 -33.20 13.10
CA GLN A 635 -19.11 -33.26 14.36
C GLN A 635 -20.48 -32.58 14.31
N TYR A 636 -20.76 -31.82 13.26
CA TYR A 636 -21.95 -30.97 13.15
C TYR A 636 -23.17 -31.66 12.55
#